data_AF-A0A7R9QS19-F1
#
_entry.id   AF-A0A7R9QS19-F1
#
_cell.length_a   1.000
_cell.length_b   1.000
_cell.length_c   1.000
_cell.angle_alpha   90.00
_cell.angle_beta   90.00
_cell.angle_gamma   90.00
#
_symmetry.space_group_name_H-M   'P 1'
#
loop_
_entity.id
_entity.type
_entity.pdbx_description
1 polymer ?
#
loop_
_entity_poly.entity_id
_entity_poly.type
_entity_poly.pdbx_seq_one_letter_code
_entity_poly.pdbx_strand_id
1 'polypeptide(L)'
;MKTSIGTLSSQSPFTANIVGVGNAMANAMANAMVGVCDISGSWAGGVDGRQVIDRFLPTVPSLLSDNGLLYMIVVKENNISEICDQMKAINFQMTVVLERKAGAEHLMALRFNRCPVISYDMQTIINF
;
A
#
# COMPACT_ATOMS: atom_id res chain seq x y z
N MET A 1 27.52 29.54 -51.24
CA MET A 1 27.49 31.02 -51.22
C MET A 1 26.06 31.43 -50.82
N LYS A 2 25.92 32.31 -49.82
CA LYS A 2 24.68 32.68 -49.08
C LYS A 2 23.62 33.37 -49.95
N THR A 3 22.33 33.24 -49.57
CA THR A 3 21.34 34.32 -49.23
C THR A 3 19.92 33.73 -49.08
N SER A 4 19.32 33.65 -47.88
CA SER A 4 18.55 34.65 -47.09
C SER A 4 17.10 34.89 -47.56
N ILE A 5 16.11 34.47 -46.75
CA ILE A 5 14.75 35.05 -46.58
C ILE A 5 14.33 34.72 -45.13
N GLY A 6 13.97 35.73 -44.33
CA GLY A 6 13.52 35.55 -42.94
C GLY A 6 12.00 35.41 -42.82
N THR A 7 11.49 34.96 -41.67
CA THR A 7 10.15 35.33 -41.17
C THR A 7 9.89 34.91 -39.70
N LEU A 8 9.29 35.85 -38.97
CA LEU A 8 8.28 35.72 -37.90
C LEU A 8 8.69 35.18 -36.52
N SER A 9 8.79 36.14 -35.61
CA SER A 9 8.45 35.99 -34.20
C SER A 9 7.09 35.33 -34.01
N SER A 10 7.10 34.08 -33.56
CA SER A 10 5.95 33.44 -32.91
C SER A 10 6.35 33.18 -31.46
N GLN A 11 6.11 34.17 -30.60
CA GLN A 11 5.97 33.93 -29.17
C GLN A 11 4.84 32.91 -29.01
N SER A 12 5.17 31.62 -28.78
CA SER A 12 4.17 30.64 -28.39
C SER A 12 3.82 30.87 -26.92
N PRO A 13 2.56 31.18 -26.57
CA PRO A 13 2.18 31.42 -25.19
C PRO A 13 1.90 30.08 -24.52
N PHE A 14 2.92 29.26 -24.26
CA PHE A 14 2.75 28.11 -23.35
C PHE A 14 4.09 27.53 -22.90
N THR A 15 4.90 28.33 -22.21
CA THR A 15 5.87 27.75 -21.26
C THR A 15 5.10 27.34 -20.01
N ALA A 16 4.29 26.28 -20.12
CA ALA A 16 3.76 25.62 -18.93
C ALA A 16 4.87 24.74 -18.37
N ASN A 17 5.31 25.11 -17.17
CA ASN A 17 6.14 24.30 -16.30
C ASN A 17 5.60 22.86 -16.23
N ILE A 18 6.20 21.92 -16.95
CA ILE A 18 6.02 20.48 -16.70
C ILE A 18 7.11 20.09 -15.71
N VAL A 19 7.01 20.64 -14.51
CA VAL A 19 7.60 20.06 -13.31
C VAL A 19 6.40 19.68 -12.46
N GLY A 20 5.91 18.44 -12.60
CA GLY A 20 4.92 17.91 -11.64
C GLY A 20 3.82 16.96 -12.13
N VAL A 21 3.77 16.54 -13.40
CA VAL A 21 2.66 15.68 -13.90
C VAL A 21 3.12 14.31 -14.41
N GLY A 22 4.38 13.93 -14.15
CA GLY A 22 4.93 12.65 -14.63
C GLY A 22 4.41 11.39 -13.91
N ASN A 23 3.95 11.50 -12.65
CA ASN A 23 3.59 10.32 -11.85
C ASN A 23 2.09 10.06 -11.72
N ALA A 24 1.24 11.08 -11.76
CA ALA A 24 -0.19 10.89 -11.47
C ALA A 24 -0.92 10.06 -12.54
N MET A 25 -0.61 10.31 -13.83
CA MET A 25 -1.25 9.61 -14.94
C MET A 25 -0.73 8.17 -15.09
N ALA A 26 0.56 7.95 -14.85
CA ALA A 26 1.15 6.61 -14.80
C ALA A 26 0.60 5.79 -13.62
N ASN A 27 0.47 6.38 -12.44
CA ASN A 27 -0.11 5.73 -11.27
C ASN A 27 -1.60 5.43 -11.46
N ALA A 28 -2.36 6.34 -12.10
CA ALA A 28 -3.77 6.12 -12.40
C ALA A 28 -3.97 4.97 -13.41
N MET A 29 -3.13 4.87 -14.44
CA MET A 29 -3.18 3.76 -15.41
C MET A 29 -2.77 2.43 -14.77
N ALA A 30 -1.78 2.42 -13.87
CA ALA A 30 -1.41 1.22 -13.10
C ALA A 30 -2.56 0.75 -12.19
N ASN A 31 -3.27 1.67 -11.52
CA ASN A 31 -4.41 1.35 -10.66
C ASN A 31 -5.57 0.71 -11.44
N ALA A 32 -5.78 1.10 -12.70
CA ALA A 32 -6.90 0.64 -13.52
C ALA A 32 -6.76 -0.82 -13.99
N MET A 33 -5.55 -1.39 -13.99
CA MET A 33 -5.29 -2.76 -14.46
C MET A 33 -5.37 -3.82 -13.35
N VAL A 34 -5.44 -3.42 -12.07
CA VAL A 34 -5.56 -4.33 -10.92
C VAL A 34 -7.01 -4.79 -10.79
N GLY A 35 -7.35 -5.92 -11.41
CA GLY A 35 -8.70 -6.52 -11.34
C GLY A 35 -9.21 -7.13 -12.64
N VAL A 36 -8.42 -7.13 -13.72
CA VAL A 36 -8.76 -7.89 -14.93
C VAL A 36 -8.55 -9.38 -14.64
N CYS A 37 -9.55 -10.21 -15.00
CA CYS A 37 -9.64 -11.65 -14.79
C CYS A 37 -8.63 -12.47 -15.60
N ASP A 38 -7.35 -12.11 -15.49
CA ASP A 38 -6.22 -12.75 -16.16
C ASP A 38 -5.21 -13.25 -15.12
N ILE A 39 -4.29 -14.15 -15.51
CA ILE A 39 -3.28 -14.74 -14.60
C ILE A 39 -2.50 -13.64 -13.86
N SER A 40 -2.34 -12.50 -14.50
CA SER A 40 -1.77 -11.26 -13.98
C SER A 40 -2.38 -10.81 -12.64
N GLY A 41 -3.68 -11.02 -12.41
CA GLY A 41 -4.34 -10.69 -11.12
C GLY A 41 -3.85 -11.53 -9.94
N SER A 42 -3.13 -12.63 -10.21
CA SER A 42 -2.54 -13.51 -9.19
C SER A 42 -1.21 -12.97 -8.63
N TRP A 43 -0.56 -12.00 -9.30
CA TRP A 43 0.73 -11.44 -8.86
C TRP A 43 0.84 -9.91 -8.94
N ALA A 44 0.05 -9.25 -9.79
CA ALA A 44 0.17 -7.81 -10.05
C ALA A 44 -0.51 -6.98 -8.94
N GLY A 45 0.20 -6.79 -7.83
CA GLY A 45 -0.27 -5.97 -6.71
C GLY A 45 -0.17 -4.45 -6.92
N GLY A 46 0.14 -3.97 -8.13
CA GLY A 46 0.34 -2.54 -8.41
C GLY A 46 1.65 -2.00 -7.83
N VAL A 47 1.69 -0.70 -7.49
CA VAL A 47 2.86 -0.04 -6.86
C VAL A 47 3.26 -0.77 -5.58
N ASP A 48 4.56 -1.08 -5.44
CA ASP A 48 5.17 -1.93 -4.40
C ASP A 48 4.50 -3.31 -4.21
N GLY A 49 3.69 -3.76 -5.17
CA GLY A 49 2.93 -5.00 -5.07
C GLY A 49 1.86 -5.02 -3.96
N ARG A 50 1.44 -3.86 -3.44
CA ARG A 50 0.62 -3.77 -2.22
C ARG A 50 -0.74 -3.07 -2.37
N GLN A 51 -1.10 -2.54 -3.53
CA GLN A 51 -2.37 -1.83 -3.67
C GLN A 51 -3.60 -2.67 -3.31
N VAL A 52 -3.53 -3.97 -3.57
CA VAL A 52 -4.58 -4.92 -3.15
C VAL A 52 -4.59 -5.06 -1.62
N ILE A 53 -3.41 -5.15 -1.00
CA ILE A 53 -3.24 -5.21 0.45
C ILE A 53 -3.79 -3.93 1.09
N ASP A 54 -3.38 -2.76 0.63
CA ASP A 54 -3.81 -1.46 1.17
C ASP A 54 -5.33 -1.27 1.11
N ARG A 55 -6.00 -1.80 0.07
CA ARG A 55 -7.47 -1.79 -0.02
C ARG A 55 -8.14 -2.82 0.89
N PHE A 56 -7.47 -3.95 1.14
CA PHE A 56 -8.00 -5.04 1.95
C PHE A 56 -7.89 -4.77 3.46
N LEU A 57 -6.75 -4.28 3.94
CA LEU A 57 -6.48 -4.11 5.38
C LEU A 57 -7.55 -3.31 6.14
N PRO A 58 -8.13 -2.21 5.62
CA PRO A 58 -9.19 -1.48 6.31
C PRO A 58 -10.48 -2.28 6.54
N THR A 59 -10.70 -3.36 5.77
CA THR A 59 -11.89 -4.22 5.91
C THR A 59 -11.71 -5.32 6.96
N VAL A 60 -10.48 -5.61 7.37
CA VAL A 60 -10.16 -6.69 8.31
C VAL A 60 -10.94 -6.61 9.63
N PRO A 61 -11.18 -5.43 10.25
CA PRO A 61 -11.95 -5.33 11.48
C PRO A 61 -13.42 -5.75 11.35
N SER A 62 -14.02 -5.80 10.17
CA SER A 62 -15.40 -6.31 10.01
C SER A 62 -15.43 -7.81 9.70
N LEU A 63 -14.31 -8.37 9.21
CA LEU A 63 -14.22 -9.76 8.79
C LEU A 63 -13.79 -10.70 9.93
N LEU A 64 -12.97 -10.23 10.87
CA LEU A 64 -12.45 -11.05 11.96
C LEU A 64 -13.33 -10.95 13.21
N SER A 65 -13.60 -12.10 13.84
CA SER A 65 -14.11 -12.15 15.22
C SER A 65 -13.12 -11.55 16.22
N ASP A 66 -13.54 -11.38 17.47
CA ASP A 66 -12.67 -10.84 18.54
C ASP A 66 -11.38 -11.66 18.74
N ASN A 67 -11.49 -12.99 18.60
CA ASN A 67 -10.36 -13.92 18.67
C ASN A 67 -9.84 -14.37 17.29
N GLY A 68 -10.24 -13.66 16.23
CA GLY A 68 -9.87 -14.01 14.85
C GLY A 68 -8.40 -13.74 14.56
N LEU A 69 -7.79 -14.58 13.72
CA LEU A 69 -6.42 -14.43 13.26
C LEU A 69 -6.40 -14.23 11.74
N LEU A 70 -5.60 -13.28 11.27
CA LEU A 70 -5.27 -13.12 9.85
C LEU A 70 -3.82 -13.51 9.62
N TYR A 71 -3.58 -14.37 8.63
CA TYR A 71 -2.25 -14.69 8.14
C TYR A 71 -2.07 -14.13 6.73
N MET A 72 -0.93 -13.49 6.49
CA MET A 72 -0.61 -12.88 5.20
C MET A 72 0.84 -13.21 4.82
N ILE A 73 1.05 -13.66 3.59
CA ILE A 73 2.40 -13.82 3.03
C ILE A 73 2.78 -12.52 2.34
N VAL A 74 3.97 -12.03 2.63
CA VAL A 74 4.53 -10.83 2.01
C VAL A 74 5.95 -11.10 1.55
N VAL A 75 6.39 -10.32 0.57
CA VAL A 75 7.82 -10.21 0.20
C VAL A 75 8.42 -8.96 0.85
N LYS A 76 9.75 -8.88 0.90
CA LYS A 76 10.48 -7.74 1.47
C LYS A 76 10.07 -6.40 0.83
N GLU A 77 9.75 -6.42 -0.46
CA GLU A 77 9.35 -5.26 -1.26
C GLU A 77 8.01 -4.66 -0.81
N ASN A 78 7.14 -5.41 -0.12
CA ASN A 78 5.82 -4.93 0.31
C ASN A 78 5.86 -3.95 1.50
N ASN A 79 7.05 -3.57 2.00
CA ASN A 79 7.26 -2.70 3.15
C ASN A 79 6.38 -3.03 4.37
N ILE A 80 6.83 -4.02 5.14
CA ILE A 80 6.11 -4.53 6.32
C ILE A 80 5.90 -3.45 7.40
N SER A 81 6.77 -2.44 7.47
CA SER A 81 6.61 -1.36 8.46
C SER A 81 5.32 -0.59 8.22
N GLU A 82 5.02 -0.24 6.98
CA GLU A 82 3.79 0.49 6.64
C GLU A 82 2.55 -0.36 6.87
N ILE A 83 2.59 -1.66 6.52
CA ILE A 83 1.50 -2.61 6.80
C ILE A 83 1.25 -2.71 8.31
N CYS A 84 2.32 -2.78 9.11
CA CYS A 84 2.24 -2.81 10.56
C CYS A 84 1.57 -1.56 11.12
N ASP A 85 1.96 -0.38 10.62
CA ASP A 85 1.44 0.89 11.11
C ASP A 85 -0.02 1.09 10.73
N GLN A 86 -0.43 0.70 9.52
CA GLN A 86 -1.85 0.66 9.12
C GLN A 86 -2.68 -0.24 10.04
N MET A 87 -2.20 -1.46 10.31
CA MET A 87 -2.92 -2.41 11.16
C MET A 87 -2.98 -1.98 12.63
N LYS A 88 -1.92 -1.37 13.15
CA LYS A 88 -1.92 -0.76 14.49
C LYS A 88 -2.96 0.34 14.62
N ALA A 89 -3.12 1.18 13.60
CA ALA A 89 -4.10 2.27 13.61
C ALA A 89 -5.56 1.77 13.72
N ILE A 90 -5.81 0.50 13.40
CA ILE A 90 -7.13 -0.14 13.51
C ILE A 90 -7.19 -1.21 14.61
N ASN A 91 -6.35 -1.09 15.63
CA ASN A 91 -6.29 -1.96 16.83
C ASN A 91 -5.90 -3.42 16.57
N PHE A 92 -5.00 -3.65 15.61
CA PHE A 92 -4.38 -4.95 15.40
C PHE A 92 -2.88 -4.90 15.71
N GLN A 93 -2.39 -5.98 16.31
CA GLN A 93 -0.96 -6.23 16.43
C GLN A 93 -0.50 -7.18 15.33
N MET A 94 0.77 -7.04 14.93
CA MET A 94 1.40 -7.86 13.91
C MET A 94 2.60 -8.61 14.51
N THR A 95 2.80 -9.86 14.09
CA THR A 95 4.00 -10.66 14.39
C THR A 95 4.48 -11.34 13.13
N VAL A 96 5.79 -11.37 12.89
CA VAL A 96 6.39 -12.24 11.87
C VAL A 96 6.51 -13.65 12.47
N VAL A 97 5.81 -14.63 11.87
CA VAL A 97 5.76 -16.01 12.39
C VAL A 97 6.79 -16.90 11.71
N LEU A 98 7.10 -16.63 10.44
CA LEU A 98 8.06 -17.39 9.66
C LEU A 98 8.73 -16.46 8.64
N GLU A 99 10.01 -16.70 8.39
CA GLU A 99 10.73 -16.10 7.27
C GLU A 99 11.41 -17.20 6.46
N ARG A 100 11.42 -17.03 5.14
CA ARG A 100 12.12 -17.93 4.24
C ARG A 100 12.71 -17.15 3.08
N LYS A 101 13.99 -17.41 2.80
CA LYS A 101 14.63 -16.99 1.56
C LYS A 101 14.49 -18.07 0.49
N ALA A 102 13.97 -17.71 -0.68
CA ALA A 102 13.80 -18.59 -1.82
C ALA A 102 14.36 -17.89 -3.08
N GLY A 103 15.60 -18.22 -3.43
CA GLY A 103 16.29 -17.53 -4.52
C GLY A 103 16.52 -16.04 -4.19
N ALA A 104 16.06 -15.16 -5.09
CA ALA A 104 16.13 -13.72 -4.92
C ALA A 104 15.06 -13.16 -3.97
N GLU A 105 14.04 -13.94 -3.62
CA GLU A 105 12.90 -13.47 -2.83
C GLU A 105 13.09 -13.78 -1.34
N HIS A 106 12.70 -12.83 -0.50
CA HIS A 106 12.61 -13.00 0.95
C HIS A 106 11.14 -12.93 1.35
N LEU A 107 10.55 -14.10 1.59
CA LEU A 107 9.16 -14.29 1.95
C LEU A 107 9.01 -14.29 3.47
N MET A 108 7.94 -13.66 3.95
CA MET A 108 7.62 -13.57 5.37
C MET A 108 6.14 -13.88 5.58
N ALA A 109 5.83 -14.69 6.59
CA ALA A 109 4.47 -14.95 7.03
C ALA A 109 4.14 -14.06 8.23
N LEU A 110 3.24 -13.11 8.01
CA LEU A 110 2.72 -12.22 9.03
C LEU A 110 1.49 -12.84 9.67
N ARG A 111 1.34 -12.66 10.97
CA ARG A 111 0.13 -12.94 11.74
C ARG A 111 -0.37 -11.65 12.36
N PHE A 112 -1.66 -11.39 12.20
CA PHE A 112 -2.37 -10.30 12.84
C PHE A 112 -3.45 -10.83 13.77
N ASN A 113 -3.62 -10.16 14.91
CA ASN A 113 -4.71 -10.39 15.85
C ASN A 113 -5.11 -9.07 16.50
N ARG A 114 -6.35 -8.98 16.99
CA ARG A 114 -6.81 -7.78 17.69
C ARG A 114 -5.98 -7.54 18.94
N CYS A 115 -5.66 -6.28 19.20
CA CYS A 115 -5.13 -5.84 20.48
C CYS A 115 -6.28 -5.84 21.49
N PRO A 116 -6.15 -6.50 22.64
CA PRO A 116 -7.13 -6.39 23.71
C PRO A 116 -7.27 -4.92 24.13
N VAL A 117 -8.49 -4.40 24.12
CA VAL A 117 -8.77 -3.09 24.74
C VAL A 117 -8.76 -3.31 26.24
N ILE A 118 -7.71 -2.83 26.92
CA ILE A 118 -7.69 -2.83 28.38
C ILE A 118 -8.58 -1.67 28.84
N SER A 119 -9.85 -1.96 29.12
CA SER A 119 -10.73 -1.02 29.81
C SER A 119 -10.46 -1.09 31.30
N TYR A 120 -9.94 0.00 31.89
CA TYR A 120 -9.93 0.15 33.35
C TYR A 120 -11.30 0.63 33.80
N ASP A 121 -12.07 -0.25 34.43
CA ASP A 121 -13.29 0.17 35.11
C ASP A 121 -12.92 0.95 36.37
N MET A 122 -13.18 2.26 36.34
CA MET A 122 -12.94 3.17 37.46
C MET A 122 -13.74 2.80 38.72
N GLN A 123 -14.79 1.96 38.61
CA GLN A 123 -15.57 1.51 39.77
C GLN A 123 -14.84 0.46 40.63
N THR A 124 -13.80 -0.21 40.11
CA THR A 124 -13.04 -1.20 40.89
C THR A 124 -12.05 -0.55 41.88
N ILE A 125 -11.60 0.69 41.62
CA ILE A 125 -10.56 1.35 42.43
C ILE A 125 -11.11 1.99 43.71
N ILE A 126 -12.42 2.24 43.80
CA ILE A 126 -13.04 2.98 44.92
C ILE A 126 -13.52 2.05 46.06
N ASN A 127 -13.37 0.72 45.92
CA ASN A 127 -13.84 -0.26 46.91
C ASN A 127 -12.72 -0.87 47.79
N PHE A 128 -11.61 -0.16 48.00
CA PHE A 128 -10.56 -0.53 48.97
C PHE A 128 -10.55 0.40 50.18
#